data_AF-A0A919S7I7-F1
#
_entry.id   AF-A0A919S7I7-F1
#
_cell.length_a   1.000
_cell.length_b   1.000
_cell.length_c   1.000
_cell.angle_alpha   90.00
_cell.angle_beta   90.00
_cell.angle_gamma   90.00
#
_symmetry.space_group_name_H-M   'P 1'
#
loop_
_entity.id
_entity.type
_entity.pdbx_description
1 polymer ?
#
loop_
_entity_poly.entity_id
_entity_poly.type
_entity_poly.pdbx_seq_one_letter_code
_entity_poly.pdbx_strand_id
1 'polypeptide(L)'
;MKGMRNQVKYAVTMKIDDWTYVEGTMDNDVQSARDRGWRQHGRGQRQEPYWRERAKVGETVQKAGWRQLPRPAEYEELQRWGASGRTVSIKLTGQQWSVVVSALERWANVDDELEDAEGAGRSRSIAAMVENQLAQQGTQLERPPDRQS
;
A
#
# COMPACT_ATOMS: atom_id res chain seq x y z
N MET A 1 -26.11 -13.11 -10.61
CA MET A 1 -24.88 -13.84 -10.22
C MET A 1 -23.68 -12.99 -10.59
N LYS A 2 -22.99 -12.35 -9.62
CA LYS A 2 -21.75 -11.61 -9.88
C LYS A 2 -20.63 -12.62 -10.08
N GLY A 3 -20.12 -12.72 -11.31
CA GLY A 3 -18.89 -13.45 -11.56
C GLY A 3 -17.80 -12.87 -10.68
N MET A 4 -17.36 -13.63 -9.67
CA MET A 4 -16.03 -13.45 -9.08
C MET A 4 -15.05 -13.68 -10.23
N ARG A 5 -14.75 -12.64 -10.99
CA ARG A 5 -13.65 -12.68 -11.95
C ARG A 5 -12.42 -13.04 -11.12
N ASN A 6 -11.79 -14.15 -11.45
CA ASN A 6 -10.44 -14.45 -10.98
C ASN A 6 -9.56 -13.29 -11.45
N GLN A 7 -9.44 -12.25 -10.62
CA GLN A 7 -8.53 -11.15 -10.87
C GLN A 7 -7.12 -11.73 -10.79
N VAL A 8 -6.35 -11.55 -11.86
CA VAL A 8 -4.95 -11.98 -11.92
C VAL A 8 -4.21 -11.32 -10.74
N LYS A 9 -3.51 -12.15 -9.97
CA LYS A 9 -2.66 -11.69 -8.87
C LYS A 9 -1.21 -11.76 -9.29
N TYR A 10 -0.47 -10.73 -8.94
CA TYR A 10 0.96 -10.59 -9.19
C TYR A 10 1.71 -10.67 -7.88
N ALA A 11 2.83 -11.39 -7.91
CA ALA A 11 3.63 -11.65 -6.73
C ALA A 11 4.80 -10.67 -6.69
N VAL A 12 4.98 -9.95 -5.59
CA VAL A 12 6.17 -9.11 -5.36
C VAL A 12 6.91 -9.67 -4.17
N THR A 13 8.19 -9.95 -4.35
CA THR A 13 9.09 -10.42 -3.30
C THR A 13 9.82 -9.22 -2.71
N MET A 14 9.72 -9.03 -1.40
CA MET A 14 10.37 -7.93 -0.68
C MET A 14 10.80 -8.37 0.72
N LYS A 15 11.64 -7.58 1.39
CA LYS A 15 11.95 -7.84 2.80
C LYS A 15 10.69 -7.70 3.64
N ILE A 16 10.55 -8.48 4.71
CA ILE A 16 9.43 -8.32 5.65
C ILE A 16 9.42 -6.89 6.21
N ASP A 17 10.59 -6.30 6.45
CA ASP A 17 10.73 -4.91 6.90
C ASP A 17 10.14 -3.89 5.89
N ASP A 18 10.37 -4.11 4.59
CA ASP A 18 9.78 -3.28 3.53
C ASP A 18 8.27 -3.48 3.46
N TRP A 19 7.78 -4.70 3.67
CA TRP A 19 6.34 -4.96 3.74
C TRP A 19 5.70 -4.28 4.95
N THR A 20 6.32 -4.31 6.13
CA THR A 20 5.81 -3.61 7.32
C THR A 20 5.83 -2.09 7.12
N TYR A 21 6.82 -1.56 6.41
CA TYR A 21 6.84 -0.16 6.01
C TYR A 21 5.66 0.16 5.06
N VAL A 22 5.44 -0.66 4.01
CA VAL A 22 4.28 -0.54 3.12
C VAL A 22 2.97 -0.57 3.90
N GLU A 23 2.85 -1.45 4.90
CA GLU A 23 1.64 -1.58 5.72
C GLU A 23 1.34 -0.31 6.51
N GLY A 24 2.37 0.29 7.14
CA GLY A 24 2.26 1.57 7.82
C GLY A 24 1.91 2.72 6.86
N THR A 25 2.57 2.79 5.69
CA THR A 25 2.22 3.77 4.65
C THR A 25 0.77 3.62 4.20
N MET A 26 0.29 2.39 4.04
CA MET A 26 -1.08 2.09 3.65
C MET A 26 -2.09 2.46 4.75
N ASP A 27 -1.75 2.28 6.03
CA ASP A 27 -2.59 2.71 7.15
C ASP A 27 -2.78 4.23 7.14
N ASN A 28 -1.67 4.95 6.99
CA ASN A 28 -1.67 6.41 6.89
C ASN A 28 -2.47 6.90 5.66
N ASP A 29 -2.36 6.23 4.50
CA ASP A 29 -3.13 6.57 3.30
C ASP A 29 -4.63 6.28 3.47
N VAL A 30 -5.00 5.16 4.07
CA VAL A 30 -6.41 4.81 4.38
C VAL A 30 -7.01 5.84 5.33
N GLN A 31 -6.30 6.20 6.40
CA GLN A 31 -6.75 7.20 7.35
C GLN A 31 -6.88 8.57 6.69
N SER A 32 -5.90 8.98 5.88
CA SER A 32 -5.96 10.22 5.11
C SER A 32 -7.14 10.27 4.13
N ALA A 33 -7.44 9.16 3.45
CA ALA A 33 -8.59 9.05 2.56
C ALA A 33 -9.92 9.16 3.33
N ARG A 34 -10.01 8.57 4.52
CA ARG A 34 -11.17 8.76 5.41
C ARG A 34 -11.32 10.21 5.81
N ASP A 35 -10.25 10.84 6.29
CA ASP A 35 -10.26 12.22 6.79
C ASP A 35 -10.59 13.24 5.69
N ARG A 36 -10.03 13.10 4.48
CA ARG A 36 -10.37 13.97 3.34
C ARG A 36 -11.84 13.87 2.97
N GLY A 37 -12.35 12.64 2.96
CA GLY A 37 -13.77 12.40 2.71
C GLY A 37 -14.70 13.08 3.72
N TRP A 38 -14.23 13.29 4.96
CA TRP A 38 -14.96 14.07 5.97
C TRP A 38 -14.77 15.59 5.83
N ARG A 39 -13.54 16.05 5.56
CA ARG A 39 -13.23 17.49 5.47
C ARG A 39 -13.90 18.18 4.28
N GLN A 40 -14.03 17.50 3.14
CA GLN A 40 -14.63 18.10 1.93
C GLN A 40 -16.16 18.26 2.02
N HIS A 41 -16.82 17.57 2.94
CA HIS A 41 -18.28 17.50 2.98
C HIS A 41 -18.89 17.85 4.35
N GLY A 42 -18.09 17.97 5.41
CA GLY A 42 -18.58 18.20 6.78
C GLY A 42 -19.17 16.93 7.41
N ARG A 43 -19.32 16.91 8.74
CA ARG A 43 -19.94 15.77 9.44
C ARG A 43 -21.40 15.63 8.97
N GLY A 44 -21.72 14.52 8.29
CA GLY A 44 -23.09 14.17 7.88
C GLY A 44 -23.37 14.20 6.38
N GLN A 45 -22.44 14.69 5.55
CA GLN A 45 -22.57 14.58 4.09
C GLN A 45 -21.84 13.34 3.55
N ARG A 46 -22.29 12.87 2.39
CA ARG A 46 -21.81 11.63 1.76
C ARG A 46 -20.37 11.80 1.29
N GLN A 47 -19.46 11.07 1.93
CA GLN A 47 -18.05 10.94 1.52
C GLN A 47 -17.93 10.78 0.00
N GLU A 48 -17.02 11.52 -0.63
CA GLU A 48 -16.77 11.42 -2.07
C GLU A 48 -16.47 9.96 -2.47
N PRO A 49 -17.10 9.42 -3.54
CA PRO A 49 -16.95 8.01 -3.92
C PRO A 49 -15.50 7.57 -4.13
N TYR A 50 -14.64 8.46 -4.63
CA TYR A 50 -13.22 8.18 -4.86
C TYR A 50 -12.48 7.85 -3.55
N TRP A 51 -12.55 8.74 -2.56
CA TRP A 51 -11.86 8.56 -1.28
C TRP A 51 -12.35 7.33 -0.51
N ARG A 52 -13.66 7.04 -0.61
CA ARG A 52 -14.25 5.83 -0.05
C ARG A 52 -13.69 4.56 -0.69
N GLU A 53 -13.64 4.52 -2.02
CA GLU A 53 -13.13 3.34 -2.72
C GLU A 53 -11.63 3.16 -2.50
N ARG A 54 -10.85 4.26 -2.46
CA ARG A 54 -9.41 4.20 -2.12
C ARG A 54 -9.18 3.59 -0.74
N ALA A 55 -9.85 4.11 0.30
CA ALA A 55 -9.75 3.57 1.66
C ALA A 55 -10.11 2.08 1.71
N LYS A 56 -11.19 1.69 1.02
CA LYS A 56 -11.61 0.29 0.94
C LYS A 56 -10.58 -0.60 0.24
N VAL A 57 -10.00 -0.17 -0.89
CA VAL A 57 -8.94 -0.93 -1.57
C VAL A 57 -7.71 -1.04 -0.66
N GLY A 58 -7.30 0.04 0.02
CA GLY A 58 -6.19 0.03 0.96
C GLY A 58 -6.39 -0.95 2.12
N GLU A 59 -7.57 -1.00 2.72
CA GLU A 59 -7.90 -2.02 3.72
C GLU A 59 -7.81 -3.45 3.17
N THR A 60 -8.18 -3.66 1.90
CA THR A 60 -8.03 -4.99 1.29
C THR A 60 -6.57 -5.37 1.07
N VAL A 61 -5.69 -4.40 0.80
CA VAL A 61 -4.23 -4.60 0.71
C VAL A 61 -3.70 -5.07 2.06
N GLN A 62 -3.97 -4.32 3.14
CA GLN A 62 -3.53 -4.66 4.49
C GLN A 62 -4.01 -6.07 4.88
N LYS A 63 -5.32 -6.35 4.73
CA LYS A 63 -5.91 -7.68 5.02
C LYS A 63 -5.29 -8.79 4.18
N ALA A 64 -4.97 -8.55 2.92
CA ALA A 64 -4.38 -9.55 2.04
C ALA A 64 -2.91 -9.83 2.40
N GLY A 65 -2.14 -8.81 2.77
CA GLY A 65 -0.76 -8.98 3.19
C GLY A 65 -0.62 -9.71 4.51
N TRP A 66 -1.38 -9.31 5.54
CA TRP A 66 -1.38 -9.99 6.85
C TRP A 66 -1.72 -11.48 6.76
N ARG A 67 -2.55 -11.89 5.79
CA ARG A 67 -2.88 -13.31 5.54
C ARG A 67 -1.73 -14.11 4.91
N GLN A 68 -0.75 -13.44 4.33
CA GLN A 68 0.36 -14.05 3.58
C GLN A 68 1.68 -14.01 4.35
N LEU A 69 1.76 -13.22 5.42
CA LEU A 69 2.90 -13.24 6.33
C LEU A 69 2.92 -14.53 7.15
N PRO A 70 4.11 -15.04 7.51
CA PRO A 70 4.21 -16.06 8.54
C PRO A 70 3.54 -15.53 9.83
N ARG A 71 2.77 -16.37 10.52
CA ARG A 71 2.27 -15.98 11.85
C ARG A 71 3.44 -16.04 12.82
N PRO A 72 3.77 -14.94 13.50
CA PRO A 72 4.77 -15.00 14.55
C PRO A 72 4.23 -15.92 15.66
N ALA A 73 5.07 -16.80 16.18
CA ALA A 73 4.68 -17.64 17.32
C ALA A 73 4.48 -16.78 18.58
N GLU A 74 5.32 -15.76 18.73
CA GLU A 74 5.36 -14.84 19.88
C GLU A 74 5.61 -13.40 19.43
N TYR A 75 5.28 -12.43 20.30
CA TYR A 75 5.46 -11.00 20.02
C TYR A 75 6.93 -10.60 19.75
N GLU A 76 7.88 -11.25 20.40
CA GLU A 76 9.31 -11.03 20.18
C GLU A 76 9.75 -11.45 18.77
N GLU A 77 9.09 -12.45 18.17
CA GLU A 77 9.36 -12.82 16.78
C GLU A 77 8.90 -11.72 15.82
N LEU A 78 7.74 -11.11 16.09
CA LEU A 78 7.25 -9.95 15.35
C LEU A 78 8.25 -8.78 15.42
N GLN A 79 8.84 -8.52 16.59
CA GLN A 79 9.86 -7.46 16.73
C GLN A 79 11.15 -7.74 15.93
N ARG A 80 11.51 -9.01 15.73
CA ARG A 80 12.71 -9.39 14.97
C ARG A 80 12.52 -9.38 13.46
N TRP A 81 11.30 -9.22 12.96
CA TRP A 81 11.02 -9.25 11.52
C TRP A 81 11.85 -8.22 10.76
N GLY A 82 11.97 -6.99 11.29
CA GLY A 82 12.78 -5.92 10.69
C GLY A 82 14.27 -6.28 10.57
N ALA A 83 14.83 -6.93 11.59
CA ALA A 83 16.26 -7.25 11.67
C ALA A 83 16.67 -8.52 10.89
N SER A 84 15.70 -9.38 10.55
CA SER A 84 16.00 -10.74 10.07
C SER A 84 16.46 -10.83 8.61
N GLY A 85 16.30 -9.77 7.81
CA GLY A 85 16.55 -9.79 6.37
C GLY A 85 15.66 -10.76 5.58
N ARG A 86 14.68 -11.40 6.24
CA ARG A 86 13.77 -12.36 5.63
C ARG A 86 12.94 -11.68 4.56
N THR A 87 12.71 -12.40 3.46
CA THR A 87 11.85 -11.96 2.36
C THR A 87 10.51 -12.67 2.39
N VAL A 88 9.47 -12.00 1.92
CA VAL A 88 8.14 -12.55 1.70
C VAL A 88 7.68 -12.24 0.28
N SER A 89 6.89 -13.15 -0.30
CA SER A 89 6.23 -12.95 -1.59
C SER A 89 4.76 -12.62 -1.36
N ILE A 90 4.37 -11.37 -1.60
CA ILE A 90 3.01 -10.90 -1.40
C ILE A 90 2.28 -10.92 -2.74
N LYS A 91 1.09 -11.52 -2.78
CA LYS A 91 0.24 -11.59 -3.98
C LYS A 91 -0.94 -10.65 -3.86
N LEU A 92 -0.99 -9.64 -4.72
CA LEU A 92 -2.08 -8.67 -4.84
C LEU A 92 -2.53 -8.55 -6.28
N THR A 93 -3.72 -7.97 -6.52
CA THR A 93 -4.17 -7.65 -7.87
C THR A 93 -3.45 -6.41 -8.41
N GLY A 94 -3.46 -6.19 -9.72
CA GLY A 94 -2.84 -5.00 -10.32
C GLY A 94 -3.40 -3.69 -9.73
N GLN A 95 -4.72 -3.62 -9.50
CA GLN A 95 -5.35 -2.47 -8.84
C GLN A 95 -4.84 -2.24 -7.42
N GLN A 96 -4.63 -3.32 -6.66
CA GLN A 96 -4.10 -3.23 -5.29
C GLN A 96 -2.64 -2.76 -5.29
N TRP A 97 -1.80 -3.27 -6.19
CA TRP A 97 -0.42 -2.80 -6.35
C TRP A 97 -0.34 -1.35 -6.80
N SER A 98 -1.23 -0.92 -7.70
CA SER A 98 -1.34 0.49 -8.12
C SER A 98 -1.63 1.42 -6.94
N VAL A 99 -2.52 1.02 -6.02
CA VAL A 99 -2.77 1.79 -4.80
C VAL A 99 -1.55 1.82 -3.89
N VAL A 100 -0.82 0.71 -3.74
CA VAL A 100 0.42 0.67 -2.94
C VAL A 100 1.48 1.64 -3.47
N VAL A 101 1.78 1.57 -4.77
CA VAL A 101 2.79 2.44 -5.39
C VAL A 101 2.37 3.92 -5.30
N SER A 102 1.10 4.22 -5.58
CA SER A 102 0.57 5.58 -5.43
C SER A 102 0.63 6.10 -3.98
N ALA A 103 0.43 5.24 -2.98
CA ALA A 103 0.57 5.64 -1.59
C ALA A 103 2.03 5.92 -1.22
N LEU A 104 2.97 5.05 -1.62
CA LEU A 104 4.40 5.23 -1.38
C LEU A 104 4.92 6.54 -2.00
N GLU A 105 4.59 6.82 -3.26
CA GLU A 105 5.02 8.07 -3.90
C GLU A 105 4.43 9.32 -3.25
N ARG A 106 3.15 9.25 -2.86
CA ARG A 106 2.51 10.35 -2.14
C ARG A 106 3.20 10.61 -0.81
N TRP A 107 3.45 9.57 -0.02
CA TRP A 107 4.10 9.70 1.27
C TRP A 107 5.56 10.10 1.13
N ALA A 108 6.26 9.69 0.07
CA ALA A 108 7.59 10.21 -0.22
C ALA A 108 7.60 11.73 -0.42
N ASN A 109 6.56 12.30 -1.06
CA ASN A 109 6.45 13.74 -1.21
C ASN A 109 6.13 14.43 0.13
N VAL A 110 5.31 13.81 0.98
CA VAL A 110 5.04 14.31 2.34
C VAL A 110 6.32 14.29 3.18
N ASP A 111 7.10 13.21 3.11
CA ASP A 111 8.37 13.08 3.83
C ASP A 111 9.39 14.12 3.35
N ASP A 112 9.47 14.41 2.04
CA ASP A 112 10.27 15.52 1.51
C ASP A 112 9.85 16.87 2.10
N GLU A 113 8.54 17.14 2.20
CA GLU A 113 8.00 18.38 2.80
C GLU A 113 8.31 18.49 4.30
N LEU A 114 8.51 17.35 4.97
CA LEU A 114 8.88 17.26 6.38
C LEU A 114 10.40 17.17 6.60
N GLU A 115 11.20 17.33 5.55
CA GLU A 115 12.67 17.19 5.56
C GLU A 115 13.17 15.79 6.00
N ASP A 116 12.33 14.76 5.88
CA ASP A 116 12.68 13.35 6.10
C ASP A 116 13.16 12.69 4.80
N ALA A 117 14.39 13.00 4.41
CA ALA A 117 15.01 12.44 3.20
C ALA A 117 15.15 10.90 3.24
N GLU A 118 15.28 10.29 4.42
CA GLU A 118 15.40 8.85 4.56
C GLU A 118 14.06 8.16 4.28
N GLY A 119 12.97 8.65 4.90
CA GLY A 119 11.61 8.19 4.64
C GLY A 119 11.23 8.32 3.17
N ALA A 120 11.49 9.48 2.58
CA ALA A 120 11.21 9.74 1.17
C ALA A 120 12.00 8.82 0.23
N GLY A 121 13.29 8.63 0.50
CA GLY A 121 14.16 7.71 -0.25
C GLY A 121 13.68 6.26 -0.15
N ARG A 122 13.30 5.81 1.05
CA ARG A 122 12.79 4.46 1.28
C ARG A 122 11.49 4.20 0.53
N SER A 123 10.52 5.11 0.62
CA SER A 123 9.26 5.03 -0.10
C SER A 123 9.47 4.89 -1.62
N ARG A 124 10.31 5.75 -2.22
CA ARG A 124 10.63 5.70 -3.65
C ARG A 124 11.34 4.41 -4.04
N SER A 125 12.28 3.94 -3.22
CA SER A 125 13.00 2.69 -3.48
C SER A 125 12.05 1.48 -3.50
N ILE A 126 11.12 1.40 -2.53
CA ILE A 126 10.12 0.33 -2.49
C ILE A 126 9.17 0.43 -3.69
N ALA A 127 8.69 1.63 -4.03
CA ALA A 127 7.82 1.86 -5.18
C ALA A 127 8.48 1.37 -6.49
N ALA A 128 9.71 1.80 -6.76
CA ALA A 128 10.47 1.39 -7.94
C ALA A 128 10.71 -0.13 -7.98
N MET A 129 11.00 -0.76 -6.84
CA MET A 129 11.17 -2.21 -6.74
C MET A 129 9.87 -2.97 -7.09
N VAL A 130 8.72 -2.51 -6.58
CA VAL A 130 7.41 -3.09 -6.91
C VAL A 130 7.14 -2.98 -8.40
N GLU A 131 7.31 -1.79 -8.98
CA GLU A 131 7.06 -1.55 -10.41
C GLU A 131 7.94 -2.42 -11.30
N ASN A 132 9.24 -2.52 -10.99
CA ASN A 132 10.17 -3.34 -11.74
C ASN A 132 9.77 -4.82 -11.74
N GLN A 133 9.38 -5.38 -10.59
CA GLN A 133 8.94 -6.78 -10.50
C GLN A 133 7.62 -7.02 -11.25
N LEU A 134 6.73 -6.04 -11.26
CA LEU A 134 5.46 -6.12 -11.99
C LEU A 134 5.67 -6.05 -13.50
N ALA A 135 6.57 -5.18 -13.97
CA ALA A 135 6.96 -5.11 -15.38
C ALA A 135 7.58 -6.44 -15.86
N GLN A 136 8.43 -7.08 -15.03
CA GLN A 136 8.99 -8.41 -15.31
C GLN A 136 7.93 -9.51 -15.41
N GLN A 137 6.77 -9.33 -14.77
CA GLN A 137 5.62 -10.23 -14.88
C GLN A 137 4.68 -9.87 -16.05
N GLY A 138 5.06 -8.92 -16.90
CA GLY A 138 4.27 -8.48 -18.05
C GLY A 138 3.06 -7.61 -17.68
N THR A 139 3.06 -7.00 -16.49
CA THR A 139 2.00 -6.07 -16.07
C THR A 139 2.56 -4.67 -15.87
N GLN A 140 1.86 -3.68 -16.44
CA GLN A 140 2.12 -2.27 -16.17
C GLN A 140 1.00 -1.75 -15.26
N LEU A 141 1.36 -1.00 -14.23
CA LEU A 141 0.36 -0.44 -13.32
C LEU A 141 -0.35 0.74 -13.98
N GLU A 142 -1.68 0.69 -13.99
CA GLU A 142 -2.49 1.88 -14.24
C GLU A 142 -2.40 2.78 -13.03
N ARG A 143 -1.88 4.00 -13.19
CA ARG A 143 -1.79 4.96 -12.07
C ARG A 143 -3.19 5.45 -11.70
N PRO A 144 -3.55 5.49 -10.39
CA PRO A 144 -4.79 6.12 -9.99
C PRO A 144 -4.75 7.59 -10.40
N PRO A 145 -5.87 8.21 -10.78
CA PRO A 145 -5.87 9.64 -11.08
C PRO A 145 -5.34 10.41 -9.88
N ASP A 146 -4.30 11.20 -10.10
CA ASP A 146 -3.75 12.13 -9.13
C ASP A 146 -4.73 13.26 -8.93
N ARG A 147 -5.63 13.08 -7.97
CA ARG A 147 -6.39 14.18 -7.42
C ARG A 147 -5.55 14.85 -6.35
N GLN A 148 -4.63 15.70 -6.81
CA GLN A 148 -4.07 16.75 -5.96
C GLN A 148 -5.24 17.65 -5.51
N SER A 149 -5.28 17.96 -4.22
CA SER A 149 -6.20 18.89 -3.61
C SER A 149 -5.41 19.64 -2.55
#